data_AF-A0A8H6F902-F1
#
_entry.id   AF-A0A8H6F902-F1
#
_cell.length_a   1.000
_cell.length_b   1.000
_cell.length_c   1.000
_cell.angle_alpha   90.00
_cell.angle_beta   90.00
_cell.angle_gamma   90.00
#
_symmetry.space_group_name_H-M   'P 1'
#
loop_
_entity.id
_entity.type
_entity.pdbx_description
1 polymer ?
#
loop_
_entity_poly.entity_id
_entity_poly.type
_entity_poly.pdbx_seq_one_letter_code
_entity_poly.pdbx_strand_id
1 'polypeptide(L)'
;MSAFRDFDVTVHDTIVDEEARKMVMHASSTGTTALGPYNNDYTLILHMTEDGRKVEKFYEFVDSAYTVDYMPRLQDAIANQQKG
;
A
#
# COMPACT_ATOMS: atom_id res chain seq x y z
N MET A 1 18.94 0.61 -3.38
CA MET A 1 18.12 1.51 -4.22
C MET A 1 16.66 1.33 -3.83
N SER A 2 15.83 2.38 -3.89
CA SER A 2 14.39 2.27 -3.62
C SER A 2 13.68 1.50 -4.73
N ALA A 3 12.77 0.58 -4.38
CA ALA A 3 11.96 -0.20 -5.33
C ALA A 3 10.94 0.66 -6.10
N PHE A 4 10.46 1.73 -5.45
CA PHE A 4 9.51 2.70 -5.97
C PHE A 4 10.12 4.10 -5.92
N ARG A 5 9.85 4.90 -6.95
CA ARG A 5 10.11 6.35 -7.01
C ARG A 5 8.79 7.06 -7.22
N ASP A 6 8.69 8.29 -6.72
CA ASP A 6 7.50 9.14 -6.88
C ASP A 6 6.22 8.41 -6.43
N PHE A 7 6.33 7.66 -5.32
CA PHE A 7 5.23 6.89 -4.77
C PHE A 7 4.26 7.84 -4.09
N ASP A 8 3.01 7.83 -4.54
CA ASP A 8 1.96 8.70 -4.04
C ASP A 8 0.73 7.87 -3.70
N VAL A 9 0.03 8.27 -2.64
CA VAL A 9 -1.19 7.61 -2.16
C VAL A 9 -2.32 8.63 -2.15
N THR A 10 -3.40 8.32 -2.84
CA THR A 10 -4.64 9.10 -2.82
C THR A 10 -5.68 8.37 -1.99
N VAL A 11 -6.25 9.04 -0.99
CA VAL A 11 -7.42 8.55 -0.25
C VAL A 11 -8.68 9.06 -0.95
N HIS A 12 -9.56 8.14 -1.33
CA HIS A 12 -10.80 8.45 -2.04
C HIS A 12 -11.98 8.58 -1.10
N ASP A 13 -12.04 7.74 -0.07
CA ASP A 13 -13.11 7.76 0.94
C ASP A 13 -12.58 7.29 2.30
N THR A 14 -13.28 7.69 3.37
CA THR A 14 -12.90 7.36 4.74
C THR A 14 -14.14 7.16 5.61
N ILE A 15 -14.17 6.04 6.33
CA ILE A 15 -15.18 5.72 7.35
C ILE A 15 -14.47 5.64 8.70
N VAL A 16 -14.95 6.40 9.68
CA VAL A 16 -14.38 6.44 11.03
C VAL A 16 -15.39 5.88 12.03
N ASP A 17 -14.91 4.96 12.88
CA ASP A 17 -15.60 4.45 14.06
C ASP A 17 -14.78 4.83 15.29
N GLU A 18 -15.16 5.93 15.94
CA GLU A 18 -14.44 6.49 17.08
C GLU A 18 -14.51 5.58 18.31
N GLU A 19 -15.67 4.95 18.55
CA GLU A 19 -15.88 4.07 19.71
C GLU A 19 -14.99 2.82 19.62
N ALA A 20 -14.93 2.21 18.44
CA ALA A 20 -14.06 1.08 18.17
C ALA A 20 -12.60 1.48 17.87
N ARG A 21 -12.29 2.79 17.79
CA ARG A 21 -10.98 3.35 17.41
C ARG A 21 -10.49 2.74 16.09
N LYS A 22 -11.36 2.72 15.09
CA LYS A 22 -11.13 2.08 13.81
C LYS A 22 -11.37 3.06 12.67
N MET A 23 -10.56 2.98 11.64
CA MET A 23 -10.75 3.71 10.39
C MET A 23 -10.67 2.75 9.22
N VAL A 24 -11.54 2.92 8.24
CA VAL A 24 -11.48 2.25 6.95
C VAL A 24 -11.27 3.31 5.87
N MET A 25 -10.28 3.11 5.01
CA MET A 25 -10.01 3.99 3.87
C MET A 25 -10.07 3.21 2.57
N HIS A 26 -10.75 3.76 1.57
CA HIS A 26 -10.49 3.40 0.18
C HIS A 26 -9.36 4.29 -0.33
N ALA A 27 -8.29 3.68 -0.81
CA ALA A 27 -7.13 4.40 -1.31
C ALA A 27 -6.58 3.74 -2.57
N SER A 28 -5.93 4.52 -3.42
CA SER A 28 -5.10 4.01 -4.50
C SER A 28 -3.68 4.55 -4.34
N SER A 29 -2.70 3.83 -4.88
CA SER A 29 -1.33 4.33 -4.96
C SER A 29 -0.77 4.24 -6.36
N THR A 30 0.12 5.17 -6.66
CA THR A 30 0.86 5.22 -7.93
C THR A 30 2.36 5.28 -7.64
N GLY A 31 3.19 4.94 -8.62
CA GLY A 31 4.63 5.14 -8.53
C GLY A 31 5.38 4.67 -9.76
N THR A 32 6.69 4.86 -9.77
CA THR A 32 7.58 4.39 -10.83
C THR A 32 8.52 3.32 -10.31
N THR A 33 8.61 2.19 -11.00
CA THR A 33 9.50 1.08 -10.64
C THR A 33 10.49 0.76 -11.77
N ALA A 34 11.33 -0.25 -11.58
CA ALA A 34 12.17 -0.81 -12.65
C ALA A 34 11.36 -1.45 -13.79
N LEU A 35 10.09 -1.81 -13.53
CA LEU A 35 9.17 -2.39 -14.53
C LEU A 35 8.30 -1.36 -15.24
N GLY A 36 8.41 -0.08 -14.86
CA GLY A 36 7.53 0.99 -15.33
C GLY A 36 6.52 1.44 -14.26
N PRO A 37 5.41 2.07 -14.67
CA PRO A 37 4.41 2.61 -13.75
C PRO A 37 3.73 1.53 -12.90
N TYR A 38 3.63 1.80 -11.62
CA TYR A 38 2.87 1.04 -10.63
C TYR A 38 1.56 1.76 -10.35
N ASN A 39 0.46 1.02 -10.29
CA ASN A 39 -0.86 1.52 -9.90
C ASN A 39 -1.62 0.42 -9.18
N ASN A 40 -2.09 0.65 -7.96
CA ASN A 40 -2.84 -0.35 -7.19
C ASN A 40 -3.95 0.30 -6.36
N ASP A 41 -4.94 -0.50 -5.98
CA ASP A 41 -6.14 -0.09 -5.24
C ASP A 41 -6.28 -0.91 -3.95
N TYR A 42 -6.78 -0.25 -2.89
CA TYR A 42 -6.73 -0.75 -1.53
C TYR A 42 -7.98 -0.39 -0.73
N THR A 43 -8.45 -1.35 0.07
CA THR A 43 -9.18 -1.04 1.30
C THR A 43 -8.25 -1.22 2.50
N LEU A 44 -7.96 -0.13 3.19
CA LEU A 44 -7.09 -0.09 4.36
C LEU A 44 -7.94 -0.06 5.63
N ILE A 45 -7.67 -0.94 6.59
CA ILE A 45 -8.36 -0.96 7.88
C ILE A 45 -7.34 -0.75 9.00
N LEU A 46 -7.45 0.38 9.68
CA LEU A 46 -6.54 0.79 10.75
C LEU A 46 -7.28 0.67 12.08
N HIS A 47 -6.67 -0.02 13.04
CA HIS A 47 -7.06 0.03 14.44
C HIS A 47 -6.08 0.93 15.17
N MET A 48 -6.58 1.93 15.88
CA MET A 48 -5.79 2.92 16.58
C MET A 48 -5.56 2.48 18.03
N THR A 49 -4.45 2.94 18.61
CA THR A 49 -4.18 2.84 20.05
C THR A 49 -5.29 3.52 20.87
N GLU A 50 -5.38 3.21 22.16
CA GLU A 50 -6.41 3.78 23.05
C GLU A 50 -6.43 5.32 23.05
N ASP A 51 -5.25 5.95 22.96
CA ASP A 51 -5.11 7.41 22.85
C ASP A 51 -5.39 7.98 21.44
N GLY A 52 -5.65 7.12 20.45
CA GLY A 52 -5.93 7.48 19.06
C GLY A 52 -4.72 8.00 18.27
N ARG A 53 -3.50 7.97 18.83
CA ARG A 53 -2.33 8.65 18.24
C ARG A 53 -1.47 7.77 17.32
N LYS A 54 -1.62 6.45 17.42
CA LYS A 54 -0.83 5.50 16.64
C LYS A 54 -1.73 4.39 16.09
N VAL A 55 -1.25 3.73 15.04
CA VAL A 55 -1.87 2.52 14.52
C VAL A 55 -1.35 1.33 15.33
N GLU A 56 -2.26 0.57 15.94
CA GLU A 56 -1.99 -0.69 16.63
C GLU A 56 -2.05 -1.87 15.65
N LYS A 57 -3.02 -1.87 14.72
CA LYS A 57 -3.17 -2.91 13.70
C LYS A 57 -3.49 -2.29 12.36
N PHE A 58 -2.90 -2.85 11.31
CA PHE A 58 -3.07 -2.39 9.95
C PHE A 58 -3.37 -3.60 9.06
N TYR A 59 -4.58 -3.66 8.53
CA TYR A 59 -4.97 -4.61 7.50
C TYR A 59 -5.06 -3.93 6.14
N GLU A 60 -4.55 -4.61 5.12
CA GLU A 60 -4.60 -4.15 3.73
C GLU A 60 -5.35 -5.20 2.91
N PHE A 61 -6.46 -4.79 2.31
CA PHE A 61 -7.10 -5.55 1.25
C PHE A 61 -6.66 -4.94 -0.09
N VAL A 62 -5.76 -5.65 -0.76
CA VAL A 62 -5.12 -5.20 -2.00
C VAL A 62 -5.84 -5.76 -3.22
N ASP A 63 -5.75 -5.08 -4.37
CA ASP A 63 -6.10 -5.71 -5.65
C ASP A 63 -5.13 -6.88 -5.92
N SER A 64 -5.58 -8.07 -5.55
CA SER A 64 -4.79 -9.30 -5.67
C SER A 64 -4.57 -9.72 -7.13
N ALA A 65 -5.50 -9.39 -8.04
CA ALA A 65 -5.35 -9.73 -9.45
C ALA A 65 -4.15 -8.98 -10.06
N TYR A 66 -3.95 -7.73 -9.66
CA TYR A 66 -2.76 -6.96 -10.01
C TYR A 66 -1.52 -7.41 -9.23
N THR A 67 -1.65 -7.55 -7.91
CA THR A 67 -0.51 -7.71 -7.00
C THR A 67 0.22 -9.05 -7.18
N VAL A 68 -0.51 -10.15 -7.43
CA VAL A 68 0.05 -11.51 -7.52
C VAL A 68 0.99 -11.67 -8.72
N ASP A 69 0.70 -11.01 -9.85
CA ASP A 69 1.60 -11.02 -11.02
C ASP A 69 2.74 -10.01 -10.87
N TYR A 70 2.42 -8.79 -10.40
CA TYR A 70 3.34 -7.68 -10.45
C TYR A 70 4.51 -7.79 -9.45
N MET A 71 4.22 -8.18 -8.20
CA MET A 71 5.23 -8.16 -7.13
C MET A 71 6.40 -9.14 -7.34
N PRO A 72 6.18 -10.40 -7.76
CA PRO A 72 7.29 -11.31 -8.06
C PRO A 72 8.21 -10.77 -9.16
N ARG A 73 7.63 -10.25 -10.25
CA ARG A 73 8.38 -9.66 -11.36
C ARG A 73 9.23 -8.47 -10.90
N LEU A 74 8.68 -7.65 -10.00
CA LEU A 74 9.40 -6.49 -9.46
C LEU A 74 10.57 -6.94 -8.56
N GLN A 75 10.37 -7.97 -7.74
CA GLN A 75 11.44 -8.55 -6.90
C GLN A 75 12.59 -9.07 -7.77
N ASP A 76 12.29 -9.79 -8.85
CA ASP A 76 13.30 -10.30 -9.78
C ASP A 76 14.07 -9.17 -10.46
N ALA A 77 13.38 -8.11 -10.91
CA ALA A 77 14.02 -6.94 -11.50
C ALA A 77 14.98 -6.23 -10.53
N ILE A 78 14.59 -6.09 -9.27
CA ILE A 78 15.42 -5.48 -8.22
C ILE A 78 16.64 -6.36 -7.92
N ALA A 79 16.45 -7.67 -7.79
CA ALA A 79 17.54 -8.61 -7.51
C ALA A 79 18.58 -8.64 -8.64
N ASN A 80 18.13 -8.53 -9.90
CA ASN A 80 19.03 -8.50 -11.05
C ASN A 80 19.78 -7.17 -11.18
N GLN A 81 19.17 -6.04 -10.80
CA GLN A 81 19.85 -4.73 -10.75
C GLN A 81 20.93 -4.64 -9.66
N GLN A 82 20.88 -5.49 -8.63
CA GLN A 82 21.89 -5.51 -7.57
C GLN A 82 23.12 -6.39 -7.90
N LYS A 83 23.03 -7.21 -8.95
CA LYS A 83 24.09 -8.15 -9.35
C LYS A 83 25.01 -7.62 -10.47
N GLY A 84 24.61 -6.54 -11.15
CA GLY A 84 25.40 -5.85 -12.16
C GLY A 84 26.02 -4.59 -11.62
#